data_AF-A0A2A2Q5C9-F1
#
_entry.id   AF-A0A2A2Q5C9-F1
#
_cell.length_a   1.000
_cell.length_b   1.000
_cell.length_c   1.000
_cell.angle_alpha   90.00
_cell.angle_beta   90.00
_cell.angle_gamma   90.00
#
_symmetry.space_group_name_H-M   'P 1'
#
loop_
_entity.id
_entity.type
_entity.pdbx_description
1 polymer ?
#
loop_
_entity_poly.entity_id
_entity_poly.type
_entity_poly.pdbx_seq_one_letter_code
_entity_poly.pdbx_strand_id
1 'polypeptide(L)'
;MPLERLTIACQSKEASEELAWNTRSCPGIIVQCGDFATIPDFDCIATAGNSFGLMDAGMDLAILKFFGPHVPRENTLPPATGGRARD
;
A
#
# COMPACT_ATOMS: atom_id res chain seq x y z
N MET A 1 -8.74 2.50 16.89
CA MET A 1 -8.39 3.92 16.67
C MET A 1 -9.09 4.35 15.38
N PRO A 2 -9.86 5.44 15.36
CA PRO A 2 -10.42 5.93 14.10
C PRO A 2 -9.26 6.36 13.19
N LEU A 3 -9.31 5.98 11.91
CA LEU A 3 -8.34 6.44 10.92
C LEU A 3 -8.59 7.93 10.70
N GLU A 4 -7.76 8.80 11.27
CA GLU A 4 -7.98 10.25 11.19
C GLU A 4 -7.67 10.81 9.79
N ARG A 5 -6.91 10.07 8.97
CA ARG A 5 -6.47 10.51 7.63
C ARG A 5 -6.03 9.34 6.75
N LEU A 6 -6.50 9.28 5.52
CA LEU A 6 -6.05 8.36 4.47
C LEU A 6 -5.33 9.15 3.36
N THR A 7 -4.04 8.89 3.17
CA THR A 7 -3.28 9.46 2.05
C THR A 7 -3.14 8.43 0.93
N ILE A 8 -3.56 8.79 -0.28
CA ILE A 8 -3.40 8.00 -1.49
C ILE A 8 -2.23 8.57 -2.29
N ALA A 9 -1.10 7.85 -2.31
CA ALA A 9 0.08 8.21 -3.10
C ALA A 9 0.02 7.57 -4.49
N CYS A 10 0.24 8.35 -5.53
CA CYS A 10 0.23 7.87 -6.92
C CYS A 10 1.31 8.60 -7.74
N GLN A 11 2.05 7.87 -8.58
CA GLN A 11 3.07 8.48 -9.45
C GLN A 11 2.48 9.05 -10.76
N SER A 12 1.32 8.56 -11.22
CA SER A 12 0.64 9.10 -12.41
C SER A 12 -0.14 10.36 -12.03
N LYS A 13 0.10 11.42 -12.81
CA LYS A 13 -0.61 12.68 -12.68
C LYS A 13 -2.09 12.50 -13.00
N GLU A 14 -2.40 11.80 -14.09
CA GLU A 14 -3.76 11.55 -14.56
C GLU A 14 -4.58 10.82 -13.49
N ALA A 15 -4.05 9.72 -12.95
CA ALA A 15 -4.72 8.97 -11.90
C ALA A 15 -4.88 9.79 -10.61
N SER A 16 -3.89 10.62 -10.26
CA SER A 16 -4.00 11.50 -9.08
C SER A 16 -5.10 12.56 -9.23
N GLU A 17 -5.27 13.12 -10.44
CA GLU A 17 -6.31 14.11 -10.73
C GLU A 17 -7.71 13.47 -10.69
N GLU A 18 -7.86 12.28 -11.26
CA GLU A 18 -9.11 11.52 -11.19
C GLU A 18 -9.47 11.11 -9.76
N LEU A 19 -8.50 10.64 -8.98
CA LEU A 19 -8.69 10.29 -7.58
C LEU A 19 -9.09 11.52 -6.75
N ALA A 20 -8.40 12.64 -6.94
CA ALA A 20 -8.72 13.89 -6.26
C ALA A 20 -10.14 14.36 -6.61
N TRP A 21 -10.54 14.28 -7.87
CA TRP A 21 -11.89 14.60 -8.29
C TRP A 21 -12.93 13.70 -7.61
N ASN A 22 -12.73 12.38 -7.63
CA ASN A 22 -13.69 11.43 -7.07
C ASN A 22 -13.77 11.48 -5.53
N THR A 23 -12.71 11.93 -4.87
CA THR A 23 -12.63 12.01 -3.40
C THR A 23 -12.84 13.41 -2.85
N ARG A 24 -13.15 14.41 -3.70
CA ARG A 24 -13.30 15.83 -3.32
C ARG A 24 -14.27 16.13 -2.17
N SER A 25 -15.26 15.26 -1.95
CA SER A 25 -16.26 15.42 -0.87
C SER A 25 -15.87 14.71 0.43
N CYS A 26 -14.69 14.08 0.48
CA CYS A 26 -14.20 13.28 1.61
C CYS A 26 -12.98 13.96 2.23
N PRO A 27 -13.14 14.87 3.21
CA PRO A 27 -12.03 15.66 3.76
C PRO A 27 -10.97 14.82 4.49
N GLY A 28 -11.27 13.56 4.84
CA GLY A 28 -10.31 12.63 5.42
C GLY A 28 -9.40 11.94 4.39
N ILE A 29 -9.59 12.18 3.09
CA ILE A 29 -8.77 11.61 2.01
C ILE A 29 -7.90 12.69 1.41
N ILE A 30 -6.59 12.44 1.36
CA ILE A 30 -5.60 13.30 0.71
C ILE A 30 -5.02 12.52 -0.46
N VAL A 31 -4.99 13.13 -1.65
CA VAL A 31 -4.33 12.55 -2.82
C VAL A 31 -3.01 13.26 -3.05
N GLN A 32 -1.92 12.51 -3.05
CA GLN A 32 -0.56 13.03 -3.27
C GLN A 32 0.02 12.44 -4.55
N CYS A 33 0.29 13.30 -5.54
CA CYS A 33 1.00 12.92 -6.74
C CYS A 33 2.51 12.90 -6.45
N GLY A 34 3.15 11.74 -6.54
CA GLY A 34 4.58 11.57 -6.31
C GLY A 34 4.94 10.29 -5.56
N ASP A 35 6.18 10.22 -5.08
CA ASP A 35 6.69 9.12 -4.28
C ASP A 35 6.11 9.17 -2.86
N PHE A 36 5.65 8.03 -2.34
CA PHE A 36 5.14 7.92 -0.97
C PHE A 36 6.21 8.28 0.07
N ALA A 37 7.49 8.09 -0.25
CA ALA A 37 8.61 8.44 0.62
C ALA A 37 8.70 9.95 0.91
N THR A 38 8.00 10.79 0.14
CA THR A 38 7.91 12.24 0.36
C THR A 38 6.82 12.63 1.37
N ILE A 39 5.97 11.68 1.78
CA ILE A 39 4.93 11.91 2.79
C ILE A 39 5.63 11.97 4.16
N PRO A 40 5.49 13.08 4.92
CA PRO A 40 6.30 13.33 6.10
C PRO A 40 6.06 12.32 7.21
N ASP A 41 4.79 11.95 7.47
CA ASP A 41 4.42 11.06 8.56
C ASP A 41 3.23 10.16 8.18
N PHE A 42 3.35 8.88 8.50
CA PHE A 42 2.28 7.89 8.38
C PHE A 42 2.52 6.71 9.33
N ASP A 43 1.45 6.20 9.94
CA ASP A 43 1.54 5.06 10.88
C ASP A 43 1.47 3.70 10.16
N CYS A 44 0.84 3.66 8.99
CA CYS A 44 0.57 2.45 8.23
C CYS A 44 0.70 2.72 6.74
N ILE A 45 1.21 1.74 6.00
CA ILE A 45 1.24 1.77 4.54
C ILE A 45 0.52 0.54 3.99
N ALA A 46 -0.44 0.79 3.10
CA ALA A 46 -1.10 -0.26 2.35
C ALA A 46 -0.40 -0.40 1.00
N THR A 47 -0.06 -1.64 0.63
CA THR A 47 0.58 -1.94 -0.65
C THR A 47 -0.27 -2.92 -1.45
N ALA A 48 -0.23 -2.77 -2.78
CA ALA A 48 -0.86 -3.67 -3.73
C ALA A 48 0.01 -4.92 -3.94
N GLY A 49 0.30 -5.62 -2.84
CA GLY A 49 1.05 -6.86 -2.86
C GLY A 49 0.32 -7.95 -3.65
N ASN A 50 1.08 -8.88 -4.24
CA ASN A 50 0.50 -10.08 -4.84
C ASN A 50 0.03 -11.08 -3.77
N SER A 51 -0.75 -12.08 -4.19
CA SER A 51 -1.31 -13.11 -3.29
C SER A 51 -0.27 -14.01 -2.62
N PHE A 52 0.97 -14.02 -3.10
CA PHE A 52 2.09 -14.75 -2.50
C PHE A 52 2.86 -13.89 -1.49
N GLY A 53 2.52 -12.60 -1.36
CA GLY A 53 3.20 -11.68 -0.45
C GLY A 53 4.62 -11.33 -0.88
N LEU A 54 5.01 -11.60 -2.15
CA LEU A 54 6.33 -11.28 -2.67
C LEU A 54 6.46 -9.77 -2.91
N MET A 55 7.54 -9.18 -2.41
CA MET A 55 7.76 -7.73 -2.47
C MET A 55 8.85 -7.34 -3.48
N ASP A 56 8.78 -7.84 -4.71
CA ASP A 56 9.88 -7.80 -5.68
C ASP A 56 9.78 -6.69 -6.74
N ALA A 57 8.63 -6.03 -6.87
CA ALA A 57 8.38 -5.03 -7.91
C ALA A 57 7.53 -3.85 -7.43
N GLY A 58 7.47 -2.81 -8.28
CA GLY A 58 6.56 -1.68 -8.10
C GLY A 58 6.67 -1.00 -6.73
N MET A 59 5.51 -0.79 -6.10
CA MET A 59 5.39 -0.17 -4.79
C MET A 59 6.08 -0.99 -3.70
N ASP A 60 5.96 -2.32 -3.74
CA ASP A 60 6.56 -3.19 -2.73
C ASP A 60 8.09 -3.10 -2.72
N LEU A 61 8.72 -3.08 -3.90
CA LEU A 61 10.16 -2.88 -3.99
C LEU A 61 10.57 -1.50 -3.48
N ALA A 62 9.75 -0.47 -3.72
CA ALA A 62 10.01 0.87 -3.20
C ALA A 62 9.90 0.91 -1.66
N ILE A 63 8.95 0.18 -1.08
CA ILE A 63 8.81 -0.01 0.38
C ILE A 63 10.05 -0.70 0.96
N LEU A 64 10.52 -1.80 0.34
CA LEU A 64 11.75 -2.47 0.78
C LEU A 64 12.97 -1.55 0.74
N LYS A 65 13.07 -0.68 -0.28
CA LYS A 65 14.16 0.30 -0.39
C LYS A 65 14.06 1.40 0.67
N PHE A 66 12.84 1.85 1.00
CA PHE A 66 12.61 2.92 1.96
C PHE A 66 12.85 2.48 3.42
N PHE A 67 12.25 1.37 3.84
CA PHE A 67 12.40 0.87 5.22
C PHE A 67 13.65 -0.01 5.43
N GLY A 68 14.29 -0.43 4.34
CA GLY A 68 15.51 -1.23 4.40
C GLY A 68 15.28 -2.70 4.78
N PRO A 69 16.35 -3.42 5.14
CA PRO A 69 16.34 -4.88 5.29
C PRO A 69 15.53 -5.40 6.49
N HIS A 70 14.95 -4.51 7.29
CA HIS A 70 14.11 -4.86 8.44
C HIS A 70 12.70 -5.29 8.03
N VAL A 71 12.28 -5.00 6.80
CA VAL A 71 11.01 -5.47 6.24
C VAL A 71 11.23 -6.85 5.59
N PRO A 72 10.49 -7.89 6.00
CA PRO A 72 10.54 -9.20 5.33
C PRO A 72 10.23 -9.06 3.84
N ARG A 73 11.00 -9.73 2.98
CA ARG A 73 10.77 -9.71 1.52
C ARG A 73 9.56 -10.51 1.06
N GLU A 74 8.99 -11.28 1.97
CA GLU A 74 7.80 -12.08 1.78
C GLU A 74 6.93 -11.91 3.02
N ASN A 75 5.68 -11.48 2.82
CA ASN A 75 4.68 -11.46 3.88
C ASN A 75 3.97 -12.83 3.90
N THR A 76 4.67 -13.86 4.39
CA THR A 76 4.07 -15.18 4.55
C THR A 76 3.07 -15.14 5.68
N LEU A 77 1.79 -15.03 5.33
CA LEU A 77 0.77 -15.66 6.15
C LEU A 77 1.13 -17.16 6.23
N PRO A 78 0.99 -17.82 7.39
CA PRO A 78 1.07 -19.28 7.42
C PRO A 78 0.12 -19.80 6.34
N PRO A 79 0.50 -20.86 5.58
CA PRO A 79 -0.37 -21.42 4.56
C PRO A 79 -1.74 -21.61 5.19
N ALA A 80 -2.77 -21.05 4.56
CA ALA A 80 -4.14 -21.33 4.99
C ALA A 80 -4.22 -22.84 5.17
N THR A 81 -4.49 -23.30 6.38
CA THR A 81 -4.70 -24.73 6.66
C THR A 81 -5.93 -25.13 5.87
N GLY A 82 -5.72 -25.41 4.59
CA GLY A 82 -6.68 -26.00 3.70
C GLY A 82 -6.96 -27.36 4.31
N GLY A 83 -8.09 -27.47 4.99
CA GLY A 83 -8.65 -28.76 5.33
C GLY A 83 -8.61 -29.59 4.05
N ARG A 84 -7.93 -30.74 4.11
CA ARG A 84 -8.00 -31.75 3.06
C ARG A 84 -9.48 -31.99 2.75
N ALA A 85 -9.92 -31.51 1.59
CA ALA A 85 -11.01 -32.17 0.90
C ALA A 85 -10.45 -33.55 0.53
N ARG A 86 -10.76 -34.53 1.38
CA ARG A 86 -11.15 -35.85 0.88
C ARG A 86 -12.32 -35.55 -0.08
N ASP A 87 -12.28 -35.97 -1.35
CA ASP A 87 -12.29 -37.35 -1.82
C ASP A 87 -11.73 -37.44 -3.26
#